data_AF-A0A8B3S3J6-F1
#
_entry.id   AF-A0A8B3S3J6-F1
#
_cell.length_a   1.000
_cell.length_b   1.000
_cell.length_c   1.000
_cell.angle_alpha   90.00
_cell.angle_beta   90.00
_cell.angle_gamma   90.00
#
_symmetry.space_group_name_H-M   'P 1'
#
loop_
_entity.id
_entity.type
_entity.pdbx_description
1 polymer ?
#
loop_
_entity_poly.entity_id
_entity_poly.type
_entity_poly.pdbx_seq_one_letter_code
_entity_poly.pdbx_strand_id
1 'polypeptide(L)'
;MMNKRKKRVAIFLLIFIVGSIAGIVGYSTAKINTFEECETSWLLRSITHYDYAEYVPDAIEKKCTLWAGKSFVKLKTHELTENQKRAVEIATAHLSYPTTVIEVKELECYGCFSVILQRDDNQKQFSITLENWKIAN
;
A
#
# COMPACT_ATOMS: atom_id res chain seq x y z
N MET A 1 -39.61 -4.84 41.30
CA MET A 1 -40.32 -4.32 40.11
C MET A 1 -39.81 -2.93 39.77
N MET A 2 -39.19 -2.73 38.60
CA MET A 2 -38.69 -1.41 38.21
C MET A 2 -39.84 -0.51 37.74
N ASN A 3 -39.93 0.72 38.25
CA ASN A 3 -40.95 1.70 37.87
C ASN A 3 -40.94 1.92 36.34
N LYS A 4 -42.12 1.94 35.70
CA LYS A 4 -42.29 2.19 34.25
C LYS A 4 -41.52 3.44 33.77
N ARG A 5 -41.46 4.50 34.58
CA ARG A 5 -40.65 5.70 34.28
C ARG A 5 -39.15 5.41 34.23
N LYS A 6 -38.62 4.69 35.23
CA LYS A 6 -37.20 4.28 35.28
C LYS A 6 -36.83 3.39 34.09
N LYS A 7 -37.72 2.49 33.68
CA LYS A 7 -37.53 1.64 32.48
C LYS A 7 -37.41 2.47 31.20
N ARG A 8 -38.27 3.47 31.00
CA ARG A 8 -38.19 4.35 29.82
C ARG A 8 -36.89 5.15 29.79
N VAL A 9 -36.51 5.75 30.91
CA VAL A 9 -35.24 6.51 31.01
C VAL A 9 -34.04 5.61 30.71
N ALA A 10 -34.00 4.39 31.26
CA ALA A 10 -32.93 3.44 30.98
C ALA A 10 -32.82 3.08 29.49
N ILE A 11 -33.96 2.88 28.81
CA ILE A 11 -33.98 2.60 27.37
C ILE A 11 -33.45 3.80 26.57
N PHE A 12 -33.89 5.03 26.89
CA PHE A 12 -33.39 6.22 26.21
C PHE A 12 -31.89 6.43 26.41
N LEU A 13 -31.38 6.21 27.62
CA LEU A 13 -29.95 6.27 27.90
C LEU A 13 -29.17 5.22 27.10
N LEU A 14 -29.69 3.99 27.00
CA LEU A 14 -29.05 2.93 26.23
C LEU A 14 -28.98 3.29 24.74
N ILE A 15 -30.09 3.78 24.16
CA ILE A 15 -30.12 4.24 22.77
C ILE A 15 -29.13 5.39 22.56
N PHE A 16 -29.07 6.35 23.49
CA PHE A 16 -28.14 7.47 23.40
C PHE A 16 -26.68 7.01 23.41
N ILE A 17 -26.32 6.10 24.33
CA ILE A 17 -24.97 5.54 24.42
C ILE A 17 -24.60 4.80 23.12
N VAL A 18 -25.49 3.96 22.61
CA VAL A 18 -25.26 3.23 21.35
C VAL A 18 -25.09 4.22 20.18
N GLY A 19 -25.92 5.26 20.11
CA GLY A 19 -25.82 6.32 19.11
C GLY A 19 -24.51 7.09 19.18
N SER A 20 -24.05 7.45 20.38
CA SER A 20 -22.76 8.12 20.57
C SER A 20 -21.58 7.26 20.14
N ILE A 21 -21.58 5.97 20.50
CA ILE A 21 -20.52 5.03 20.09
C ILE A 21 -20.51 4.89 18.57
N ALA A 22 -21.67 4.71 17.93
CA ALA A 22 -21.77 4.63 16.48
C ALA A 22 -21.25 5.90 15.78
N GLY A 23 -21.56 7.08 16.32
CA GLY A 23 -21.03 8.35 15.82
C GLY A 23 -19.50 8.45 15.91
N ILE A 24 -18.92 8.05 17.05
CA ILE A 24 -17.46 8.05 17.26
C ILE A 24 -16.76 7.08 16.30
N VAL A 25 -17.32 5.88 16.13
CA VAL A 25 -16.79 4.87 15.20
C VAL A 25 -16.84 5.39 13.76
N GLY A 26 -17.97 5.98 13.35
CA GLY A 26 -18.14 6.56 12.02
C GLY A 26 -17.13 7.69 11.74
N TYR A 27 -17.00 8.63 12.68
CA TYR A 27 -16.04 9.72 12.58
C TYR A 27 -14.58 9.24 12.50
N SER A 28 -14.20 8.27 13.36
CA SER A 28 -12.85 7.72 13.36
C SER A 28 -12.56 6.95 12.08
N THR A 29 -13.54 6.21 11.54
CA THR A 29 -13.43 5.51 10.25
C THR A 29 -13.19 6.49 9.10
N ALA A 30 -13.85 7.65 9.10
CA ALA A 30 -13.72 8.66 8.06
C ALA A 30 -12.33 9.31 7.99
N LYS A 31 -11.56 9.28 9.08
CA LYS A 31 -10.19 9.79 9.12
C LYS A 31 -9.15 8.86 8.52
N ILE A 32 -9.43 7.55 8.48
CA ILE A 32 -8.49 6.55 7.99
C ILE A 32 -8.52 6.55 6.46
N ASN A 33 -7.40 6.92 5.86
CA ASN A 33 -7.26 7.05 4.41
C ASN A 33 -6.13 6.19 3.84
N THR A 34 -5.18 5.75 4.66
CA THR A 34 -4.06 4.90 4.21
C THR A 34 -4.12 3.50 4.81
N PHE A 35 -3.32 2.59 4.27
CA PHE A 35 -3.20 1.23 4.80
C PHE A 35 -2.51 1.23 6.17
N GLU A 36 -1.48 2.04 6.35
CA GLU A 36 -0.71 2.17 7.59
C GLU A 36 -1.58 2.70 8.75
N GLU A 37 -2.45 3.66 8.46
CA GLU A 37 -3.45 4.16 9.41
C GLU A 37 -4.47 3.07 9.76
N CYS A 38 -4.86 2.22 8.81
CA CYS A 38 -5.77 1.10 9.06
C CYS A 38 -5.11 0.04 9.96
N GLU A 39 -3.86 -0.33 9.68
CA GLU A 39 -3.09 -1.35 10.41
C GLU A 39 -2.86 -0.96 11.88
N THR A 40 -2.69 0.34 12.15
CA THR A 40 -2.47 0.87 13.51
C THR A 40 -3.76 1.30 14.21
N SER A 41 -4.92 1.20 13.56
CA SER A 41 -6.20 1.65 14.12
C SER A 41 -6.80 0.67 15.12
N TRP A 42 -7.39 1.21 16.20
CA TRP A 42 -8.22 0.42 17.12
C TRP A 42 -9.52 -0.11 16.47
N LEU A 43 -9.89 0.42 15.29
CA LEU A 43 -11.04 -0.04 14.51
C LEU A 43 -10.71 -1.24 13.60
N LEU A 44 -9.47 -1.74 13.65
CA LEU A 44 -9.06 -2.91 12.90
C LEU A 44 -9.93 -4.12 13.25
N ARG A 45 -10.50 -4.74 12.21
CA ARG A 45 -11.25 -6.00 12.34
C ARG A 45 -10.39 -7.19 11.95
N SER A 46 -9.69 -7.10 10.82
CA SER A 46 -8.85 -8.18 10.31
C SER A 46 -7.81 -7.67 9.32
N ILE A 47 -6.66 -8.35 9.28
CA ILE A 47 -5.65 -8.23 8.23
C ILE A 47 -5.56 -9.57 7.52
N THR A 48 -5.62 -9.56 6.20
CA THR A 48 -5.43 -10.73 5.35
C THR A 48 -4.16 -10.56 4.54
N HIS A 49 -3.25 -11.51 4.66
CA HIS A 49 -2.04 -11.60 3.85
C HIS A 49 -2.29 -12.56 2.69
N TYR A 50 -1.93 -12.14 1.49
CA TYR A 50 -2.02 -12.99 0.31
C TYR A 50 -0.61 -13.43 -0.07
N ASP A 51 -0.44 -14.74 -0.19
CA ASP A 51 0.80 -15.34 -0.67
C ASP A 51 0.52 -15.91 -2.06
N TYR A 52 1.08 -15.27 -3.09
CA TYR A 52 0.97 -15.74 -4.47
C TYR A 52 2.20 -16.57 -4.79
N ALA A 53 1.97 -17.80 -5.27
CA ALA A 53 3.05 -18.70 -5.67
C ALA A 53 3.86 -18.18 -6.87
N GLU A 54 3.28 -17.29 -7.67
CA GLU A 54 3.89 -16.70 -8.86
C GLU A 54 3.89 -15.18 -8.77
N TYR A 55 4.88 -14.55 -9.40
CA TYR A 55 5.00 -13.09 -9.45
C TYR A 55 3.87 -12.51 -10.31
N VAL A 56 2.99 -11.74 -9.67
CA VAL A 56 1.95 -10.96 -10.34
C VAL A 56 2.19 -9.49 -10.02
N PRO A 57 2.48 -8.63 -11.02
CA PRO A 57 2.60 -7.19 -10.79
C PRO A 57 1.29 -6.64 -10.23
N ASP A 58 1.39 -5.69 -9.30
CA ASP A 58 0.25 -5.11 -8.58
C ASP A 58 -0.61 -6.13 -7.80
N ALA A 59 -0.04 -7.29 -7.45
CA ALA A 59 -0.67 -8.21 -6.53
C ALA A 59 -0.93 -7.54 -5.17
N ILE A 60 -2.12 -7.77 -4.62
CA ILE A 60 -2.48 -7.32 -3.26
C ILE A 60 -1.63 -8.11 -2.27
N GLU A 61 -0.66 -7.49 -1.61
CA GLU A 61 0.15 -8.12 -0.57
C GLU A 61 -0.69 -8.34 0.70
N LYS A 62 -1.38 -7.28 1.14
CA LYS A 62 -2.18 -7.28 2.36
C LYS A 62 -3.49 -6.52 2.16
N LYS A 63 -4.53 -6.96 2.84
CA LYS A 63 -5.80 -6.26 2.95
C LYS A 63 -6.16 -6.03 4.41
N CYS A 64 -6.36 -4.77 4.77
CA CYS A 64 -6.81 -4.35 6.09
C CYS A 64 -8.30 -4.04 6.02
N THR A 65 -9.11 -4.60 6.93
CA THR A 65 -10.56 -4.36 6.99
C THR A 65 -10.94 -3.83 8.37
N LEU A 66 -11.75 -2.77 8.41
CA LEU A 66 -12.25 -2.15 9.64
C LEU A 66 -13.58 -2.76 10.07
N TRP A 67 -13.97 -2.58 11.35
CA TRP A 67 -15.28 -2.98 11.86
C TRP A 67 -16.46 -2.32 11.13
N ALA A 68 -16.24 -1.10 10.60
CA ALA A 68 -17.21 -0.38 9.79
C ALA A 68 -17.36 -0.93 8.35
N GLY A 69 -16.56 -1.94 7.95
CA GLY A 69 -16.63 -2.60 6.65
C GLY A 69 -15.76 -1.98 5.55
N LYS A 70 -15.18 -0.79 5.77
CA LYS A 70 -14.19 -0.20 4.86
C LYS A 70 -12.93 -1.07 4.83
N SER A 71 -12.35 -1.26 3.64
CA SER A 71 -11.11 -2.01 3.46
C SER A 71 -10.07 -1.23 2.67
N PHE A 72 -8.81 -1.46 3.00
CA PHE A 72 -7.63 -0.87 2.39
C PHE A 72 -6.73 -1.99 1.91
N VAL A 73 -6.09 -1.79 0.76
CA VAL A 73 -5.18 -2.76 0.17
C VAL A 73 -3.80 -2.17 0.09
N LYS A 74 -2.80 -2.96 0.49
CA LYS A 74 -1.40 -2.70 0.23
C LYS A 74 -1.00 -3.58 -0.95
N LEU A 75 -0.59 -2.94 -2.04
CA LEU A 75 -0.02 -3.64 -3.18
C LEU A 75 1.41 -4.04 -2.83
N LYS A 76 1.85 -5.19 -3.35
CA LYS A 76 3.22 -5.66 -3.17
C LYS A 76 4.14 -4.68 -3.89
N THR A 77 4.75 -3.79 -3.12
CA THR A 77 5.80 -2.91 -3.66
C THR A 77 6.97 -3.80 -4.03
N HIS A 78 7.41 -3.72 -5.28
CA HIS A 78 8.53 -4.50 -5.79
C HIS A 78 9.79 -4.13 -5.01
N GLU A 79 10.12 -4.87 -3.95
CA GLU A 79 11.43 -4.76 -3.31
C GLU A 79 12.44 -5.25 -4.33
N LEU A 80 13.20 -4.31 -4.89
CA LEU A 80 14.27 -4.63 -5.83
C LEU A 80 15.23 -5.60 -5.15
N THR A 81 15.52 -6.71 -5.83
CA THR A 81 16.60 -7.62 -5.41
C THR A 81 17.94 -6.87 -5.38
N GLU A 82 18.95 -7.39 -4.68
CA GLU A 82 20.28 -6.72 -4.67
C GLU A 82 20.82 -6.48 -6.09
N ASN A 83 20.62 -7.45 -6.99
CA ASN A 83 21.01 -7.32 -8.39
C ASN A 83 20.23 -6.21 -9.11
N GLN A 84 18.92 -6.10 -8.88
CA GLN A 84 18.11 -5.03 -9.45
C GLN A 84 18.49 -3.65 -8.88
N LYS A 85 18.80 -3.55 -7.58
CA LYS A 85 19.31 -2.32 -6.96
C LYS A 85 20.63 -1.89 -7.62
N ARG A 86 21.55 -2.83 -7.81
CA ARG A 86 22.82 -2.60 -8.52
C ARG A 86 22.60 -2.20 -9.98
N ALA A 87 21.63 -2.81 -10.67
CA ALA A 87 21.29 -2.43 -12.04
C ALA A 87 20.77 -0.99 -12.11
N VAL A 88 19.90 -0.60 -11.19
CA VAL A 88 19.42 0.79 -11.06
C VAL A 88 20.58 1.75 -10.81
N GLU A 89 21.49 1.40 -9.90
CA GLU A 89 22.67 2.22 -9.60
C GLU A 89 23.53 2.45 -10.86
N ILE A 90 23.82 1.40 -11.63
CA ILE A 90 24.59 1.51 -12.88
C ILE A 90 23.83 2.35 -13.92
N ALA A 91 22.54 2.10 -14.10
CA ALA A 91 21.72 2.80 -15.09
C ALA A 91 21.61 4.30 -14.77
N THR A 92 21.50 4.66 -13.50
CA THR A 92 21.33 6.04 -13.05
C THR A 92 22.65 6.79 -12.86
N ALA A 93 23.79 6.09 -12.71
CA ALA A 93 25.09 6.70 -12.43
C ALA A 93 25.55 7.75 -13.46
N HIS A 94 25.10 7.63 -14.72
CA HIS A 94 25.46 8.55 -15.80
C HIS A 94 24.45 9.69 -16.02
N LEU A 95 23.34 9.69 -15.28
CA LEU A 95 22.30 10.71 -15.43
C LEU A 95 22.67 11.95 -14.60
N SER A 96 22.62 13.12 -15.23
CA SER A 96 22.89 14.41 -14.57
C SER A 96 21.66 15.03 -13.90
N TYR A 97 20.54 14.30 -13.87
CA TYR A 97 19.26 14.77 -13.37
C TYR A 97 18.56 13.65 -12.58
N PRO A 98 17.73 14.01 -11.58
CA PRO A 98 17.01 13.03 -10.78
C PRO A 98 15.96 12.30 -11.64
N THR A 99 15.78 11.02 -11.35
CA THR A 99 14.82 10.16 -12.03
C THR A 99 14.15 9.22 -11.06
N THR A 100 12.89 8.90 -11.35
CA THR A 100 12.10 7.89 -10.64
C THR A 100 12.21 6.58 -11.40
N VAL A 101 12.56 5.50 -10.69
CA VAL A 101 12.56 4.14 -11.25
C VAL A 101 11.13 3.64 -11.31
N ILE A 102 10.67 3.30 -12.51
CA ILE A 102 9.32 2.78 -12.75
C ILE A 102 9.33 1.26 -12.74
N GLU A 103 10.28 0.64 -13.43
CA GLU A 103 10.35 -0.82 -13.57
C GLU A 103 11.80 -1.28 -13.73
N VAL A 104 12.12 -2.45 -13.18
CA VAL A 104 13.41 -3.12 -13.39
C VAL A 104 13.15 -4.58 -13.75
N LYS A 105 13.42 -4.92 -15.01
CA LYS A 105 13.20 -6.26 -15.54
C LYS A 105 14.52 -6.98 -15.76
N GLU A 106 14.66 -8.18 -15.21
CA GLU A 106 15.79 -9.06 -15.49
C GLU A 106 15.61 -9.72 -16.86
N LEU A 107 16.68 -9.78 -17.65
CA LEU A 107 16.69 -10.38 -18.99
C LEU A 107 17.35 -11.77 -18.94
N GLU A 108 17.29 -12.53 -20.04
CA GLU A 108 17.81 -13.91 -20.13
C GLU A 108 19.36 -14.01 -20.16
N CYS A 109 20.09 -13.14 -19.44
CA CYS A 109 21.52 -13.26 -19.23
C CYS A 109 21.99 -12.64 -17.91
N TYR A 110 23.11 -13.17 -17.37
CA TYR A 110 23.67 -12.68 -16.12
C TYR A 110 24.15 -11.23 -16.25
N GLY A 111 23.61 -10.36 -15.40
CA GLY A 111 23.92 -8.92 -15.45
C GLY A 111 23.17 -8.17 -16.54
N CYS A 112 22.12 -8.75 -17.12
CA CYS A 112 21.30 -8.12 -18.13
C CYS A 112 19.98 -7.63 -17.56
N PHE A 113 19.70 -6.33 -17.70
CA PHE A 113 18.52 -5.70 -17.11
C PHE A 113 17.93 -4.65 -18.05
N SER A 114 16.62 -4.48 -18.01
CA SER A 114 15.93 -3.32 -18.60
C SER A 114 15.40 -2.46 -17.47
N VAL A 115 15.95 -1.25 -17.33
CA VAL A 115 15.55 -0.28 -16.30
C VAL A 115 14.71 0.81 -16.95
N ILE A 116 13.43 0.89 -16.62
CA ILE A 116 12.53 1.96 -17.08
C ILE A 116 12.55 3.08 -16.05
N LEU A 117 12.94 4.26 -16.50
CA LEU A 117 13.08 5.47 -15.70
C LEU A 117 12.10 6.53 -16.21
N GLN A 118 11.68 7.41 -15.30
CA GLN A 118 10.91 8.61 -15.60
C GLN A 118 11.62 9.82 -15.03
N ARG A 119 11.73 10.89 -15.82
CA ARG A 119 12.19 12.19 -15.30
C ARG A 119 11.13 12.76 -14.34
N ASP A 120 11.60 13.41 -13.28
CA ASP A 120 10.73 14.00 -12.25
C ASP A 120 9.82 15.13 -12.76
N ASP A 121 10.08 15.67 -13.95
CA ASP A 121 9.18 16.59 -14.65
C ASP A 121 7.93 15.92 -15.23
N ASN A 122 7.78 14.60 -15.05
CA ASN A 122 6.70 13.75 -15.54
C ASN A 122 6.55 13.70 -17.06
N GLN A 123 7.53 14.20 -17.83
CA GLN A 123 7.29 14.40 -19.28
C GLN A 123 7.82 13.27 -20.17
N LYS A 124 8.71 12.39 -19.69
CA LYS A 124 9.24 11.30 -20.53
C LYS A 124 9.73 10.09 -19.74
N GLN A 125 9.19 8.92 -20.09
CA GLN A 125 9.77 7.63 -19.72
C GLN A 125 10.82 7.23 -20.75
N PHE A 126 11.89 6.60 -20.28
CA PHE A 126 12.95 6.06 -21.13
C PHE A 126 13.53 4.81 -20.48
N SER A 127 14.07 3.92 -21.29
CA SER A 127 14.66 2.66 -20.85
C SER A 127 16.17 2.69 -21.02
N ILE A 128 16.89 2.19 -20.02
CA ILE A 128 18.32 1.88 -20.10
C ILE A 128 18.46 0.36 -20.02
N THR A 129 19.09 -0.22 -21.04
CA THR A 129 19.40 -1.65 -21.08
C THR A 129 20.83 -1.86 -20.59
N LEU A 130 21.00 -2.81 -19.68
CA LEU A 130 22.30 -3.31 -19.27
C LEU A 130 22.55 -4.66 -19.94
N GLU A 131 23.77 -4.86 -20.42
CA GLU A 131 24.32 -6.14 -20.88
C GLU A 131 25.62 -6.41 -20.12
N ASN A 132 25.71 -7.55 -19.42
CA ASN A 132 26.87 -7.90 -18.60
C ASN A 132 27.31 -6.77 -17.66
N TRP A 133 26.36 -6.12 -16.97
CA TRP A 133 26.58 -4.99 -16.06
C TRP A 133 27.13 -3.71 -16.72
N LYS A 134 26.94 -3.53 -18.02
CA LYS A 134 27.33 -2.32 -18.77
C LYS A 134 26.14 -1.78 -19.53
N ILE A 135 26.04 -0.46 -19.68
CA ILE A 135 25.01 0.16 -20.51
C ILE A 135 25.23 -0.27 -21.97
N ALA A 136 24.22 -0.91 -22.55
CA ALA A 136 24.15 -1.18 -23.97
C ALA A 136 23.62 0.07 -24.67
N ASN A 137 24.40 0.59 -25.64
CA ASN A 137 24.01 1.72 -26.47
C ASN A 137 23.18 1.29 -27.67
#